data_AF-A0A077PZR5-F1
#
_entry.id   AF-A0A077PZR5-F1
#
_cell.length_a   1.000
_cell.length_b   1.000
_cell.length_c   1.000
_cell.angle_alpha   90.00
_cell.angle_beta   90.00
_cell.angle_gamma   90.00
#
_symmetry.space_group_name_H-M   'P 1'
#
loop_
_entity.id
_entity.type
_entity.pdbx_description
1 polymer ?
#
loop_
_entity_poly.entity_id
_entity_poly.type
_entity_poly.pdbx_seq_one_letter_code
_entity_poly.pdbx_strand_id
1 'polypeptide(L)'
;MPAWPESGFNALTQARVWGDNFTDWYNEEHRHSGINYVTPGQRHRGEDKVILKQRDAVYRQAKLTHPERGSRSTRNWQWVETVTLNPEREKRAA
;
A
#
# COMPACT_ATOMS: atom_id res chain seq x y z
N MET A 1 -13.30 3.30 0.21
CA MET A 1 -12.70 4.60 -0.16
C MET A 1 -13.77 5.66 -0.03
N PRO A 2 -13.61 6.63 0.87
CA PRO A 2 -14.52 7.78 0.93
C PRO A 2 -14.57 8.50 -0.42
N ALA A 3 -15.78 8.81 -0.88
CA ALA A 3 -15.97 9.56 -2.13
C ALA A 3 -15.37 10.96 -1.97
N TRP A 4 -14.71 11.45 -3.02
CA TRP A 4 -14.16 12.80 -3.02
C TRP A 4 -15.31 13.84 -3.00
N PRO A 5 -15.26 14.86 -2.12
CA PRO A 5 -16.32 15.85 -1.99
C PRO A 5 -16.13 16.95 -3.05
N GLU A 6 -16.52 16.68 -4.29
CA GLU A 6 -16.33 17.61 -5.43
C GLU A 6 -16.90 19.00 -5.18
N SER A 7 -18.06 19.10 -4.53
CA SER A 7 -18.72 20.37 -4.21
C SER A 7 -18.23 21.02 -2.90
N GLY A 8 -17.23 20.44 -2.23
CA GLY A 8 -16.76 20.88 -0.93
C GLY A 8 -17.72 20.55 0.22
N PHE A 9 -17.60 21.30 1.33
CA PHE A 9 -18.39 21.09 2.55
C PHE A 9 -19.18 22.34 2.90
N ASN A 10 -20.46 22.17 3.27
CA ASN A 10 -21.33 23.28 3.67
C ASN A 10 -21.13 23.67 5.14
N ALA A 11 -20.45 22.83 5.93
CA ALA A 11 -20.16 23.07 7.32
C ALA A 11 -18.83 22.43 7.75
N LEU A 12 -18.16 23.04 8.73
CA LEU A 12 -16.92 22.53 9.30
C LEU A 12 -17.06 21.10 9.84
N THR A 13 -18.22 20.76 10.42
CA THR A 13 -18.49 19.41 10.93
C THR A 13 -18.48 18.37 9.82
N GLN A 14 -19.01 18.69 8.63
CA GLN A 14 -18.98 17.76 7.49
C GLN A 14 -17.54 17.52 7.01
N ALA A 15 -16.72 18.57 6.98
CA ALA A 15 -15.31 18.47 6.62
C ALA A 15 -14.54 17.56 7.59
N ARG A 16 -14.79 17.71 8.90
CA ARG A 16 -14.17 16.87 9.93
C ARG A 16 -14.57 15.40 9.80
N VAL A 17 -15.87 15.12 9.69
CA VAL A 17 -16.38 13.75 9.52
C VAL A 17 -15.77 13.09 8.28
N TRP A 18 -15.69 13.82 7.17
CA TRP A 18 -15.06 13.28 5.96
C TRP A 18 -13.56 13.03 6.15
N GLY A 19 -12.84 13.96 6.80
CA GLY A 19 -11.41 13.82 7.08
C GLY A 19 -11.08 12.64 7.99
N ASP A 20 -11.89 12.41 9.02
CA ASP A 20 -11.75 11.26 9.93
C ASP A 20 -11.96 9.95 9.15
N ASN A 21 -13.05 9.86 8.38
CA ASN A 21 -13.34 8.70 7.54
C ASN A 21 -12.23 8.44 6.50
N PHE A 22 -11.67 9.50 5.92
CA PHE A 22 -10.54 9.38 4.98
C PHE A 22 -9.29 8.87 5.67
N THR A 23 -8.98 9.39 6.86
CA THR A 23 -7.78 9.00 7.61
C THR A 23 -7.84 7.53 8.03
N ASP A 24 -8.99 7.09 8.55
CA ASP A 24 -9.21 5.69 8.94
C ASP A 24 -9.06 4.75 7.74
N TRP A 25 -9.75 5.08 6.63
CA TRP A 25 -9.64 4.30 5.40
C TRP A 25 -8.21 4.28 4.84
N TYR A 26 -7.54 5.43 4.80
CA TYR A 26 -6.18 5.55 4.27
C TYR A 26 -5.20 4.69 5.07
N ASN A 27 -5.30 4.70 6.40
CA ASN A 27 -4.36 4.00 7.26
C ASN A 27 -4.67 2.50 7.39
N GLU A 28 -5.93 2.09 7.41
CA GLU A 28 -6.29 0.72 7.79
C GLU A 28 -6.88 -0.14 6.65
N GLU A 29 -7.31 0.48 5.55
CA GLU A 29 -7.90 -0.26 4.42
C GLU A 29 -7.11 -0.09 3.11
N HIS A 30 -6.63 1.13 2.84
CA HIS A 30 -5.96 1.44 1.58
C HIS A 30 -4.57 0.78 1.51
N ARG A 31 -4.33 0.04 0.43
CA ARG A 31 -3.06 -0.67 0.21
C ARG A 31 -2.19 0.08 -0.80
N HIS A 32 -1.02 0.50 -0.37
CA HIS A 32 -0.11 1.29 -1.20
C HIS A 32 0.87 0.43 -1.98
N SER A 33 0.97 0.65 -3.29
CA SER A 33 1.89 -0.09 -4.18
C SER A 33 3.36 0.10 -3.81
N GLY A 34 3.75 1.29 -3.33
CA GLY A 34 5.14 1.60 -2.91
C GLY A 34 5.65 0.76 -1.74
N ILE A 35 4.75 0.20 -0.93
CA ILE A 35 5.07 -0.69 0.20
C ILE A 35 4.53 -2.11 -0.04
N ASN A 36 4.46 -2.53 -1.31
CA ASN A 36 3.99 -3.86 -1.71
C ASN A 36 2.57 -4.20 -1.21
N TYR A 37 1.66 -3.22 -1.32
CA TYR A 37 0.23 -3.37 -1.01
C TYR A 37 -0.06 -3.81 0.43
N VAL A 38 0.72 -3.34 1.39
CA VAL A 38 0.30 -3.29 2.81
C VAL A 38 -0.35 -1.93 3.09
N THR A 39 -1.10 -1.82 4.18
CA THR A 39 -1.67 -0.54 4.60
C THR A 39 -0.63 0.29 5.37
N PRO A 40 -0.76 1.61 5.43
CA PRO A 40 0.12 2.46 6.24
C PRO A 40 0.11 2.05 7.71
N GLY A 41 -1.05 1.70 8.28
CA GLY A 41 -1.18 1.22 9.65
C GLY A 41 -0.41 -0.08 9.89
N GLN A 42 -0.53 -1.06 8.98
CA GLN A 42 0.25 -2.31 9.04
C GLN A 42 1.75 -2.05 8.98
N ARG A 43 2.19 -1.12 8.11
CA ARG A 43 3.59 -0.72 7.98
C ARG A 43 4.09 -0.05 9.26
N HIS A 44 3.30 0.85 9.81
CA HIS A 44 3.61 1.58 11.04
C HIS A 44 3.77 0.65 12.24
N ARG A 45 2.90 -0.36 12.36
CA ARG A 45 2.96 -1.38 13.41
C ARG A 45 4.01 -2.47 13.16
N GLY A 46 4.68 -2.47 12.00
CA GLY A 46 5.72 -3.46 11.64
C GLY A 46 5.17 -4.85 11.27
N GLU A 47 3.87 -4.95 10.99
CA GLU A 47 3.20 -6.20 10.59
C GLU A 47 3.52 -6.61 9.14
N ASP A 48 3.95 -5.63 8.35
CA ASP A 48 4.28 -5.73 6.93
C ASP A 48 5.25 -6.87 6.61
N LYS A 49 6.30 -7.07 7.41
CA LYS A 49 7.30 -8.13 7.18
C LYS A 49 6.65 -9.53 7.17
N VAL A 50 5.76 -9.79 8.13
CA VAL A 50 5.07 -11.08 8.24
C VAL A 50 4.08 -11.25 7.09
N ILE A 51 3.31 -10.21 6.78
CA ILE A 51 2.34 -10.21 5.68
C ILE A 51 3.02 -10.50 4.34
N LEU A 52 4.14 -9.82 4.07
CA LEU A 52 4.90 -9.98 2.83
C LEU A 52 5.51 -11.38 2.69
N LYS A 53 6.07 -11.92 3.78
CA LYS A 53 6.57 -13.31 3.81
C LYS A 53 5.47 -14.33 3.51
N GLN A 54 4.27 -14.14 4.07
CA GLN A 54 3.13 -15.00 3.80
C GLN A 54 2.68 -14.93 2.33
N ARG A 55 2.58 -13.72 1.75
CA ARG A 55 2.23 -13.54 0.33
C ARG A 55 3.22 -14.22 -0.60
N ASP A 56 4.51 -14.08 -0.31
CA ASP A 56 5.59 -14.73 -1.05
C ASP A 56 5.44 -16.26 -1.05
N ALA A 57 5.14 -16.85 0.11
CA ALA A 57 4.88 -18.29 0.23
C ALA A 57 3.65 -18.74 -0.59
N VAL A 58 2.55 -18.00 -0.54
CA VAL A 58 1.33 -18.29 -1.33
C VAL A 58 1.64 -18.28 -2.82
N TYR A 59 2.35 -17.26 -3.32
CA TYR A 59 2.68 -17.16 -4.73
C TYR A 59 3.61 -18.28 -5.20
N ARG A 60 4.60 -18.66 -4.38
CA ARG A 60 5.48 -19.80 -4.69
C ARG A 60 4.70 -21.10 -4.73
N GLN A 61 3.83 -21.34 -3.75
CA GLN A 61 3.01 -22.55 -3.71
C GLN A 61 2.07 -22.64 -4.91
N ALA A 62 1.42 -21.54 -5.29
CA ALA A 62 0.56 -21.49 -6.45
C ALA A 62 1.33 -21.82 -7.75
N LYS A 63 2.55 -21.29 -7.90
CA LYS A 63 3.41 -21.60 -9.04
C LYS A 63 3.85 -23.07 -9.07
N LEU A 64 4.19 -23.66 -7.92
CA LEU A 64 4.56 -25.07 -7.83
C LEU A 64 3.38 -26.00 -8.16
N THR A 65 2.17 -25.60 -7.76
CA THR A 65 0.95 -26.39 -7.98
C THR A 65 0.48 -26.33 -9.43
N HIS A 66 0.68 -25.19 -10.10
CA HIS A 66 0.26 -24.94 -11.48
C HIS A 66 1.41 -24.36 -12.33
N PRO A 67 2.46 -25.16 -12.61
CA PRO A 67 3.61 -24.69 -13.39
C PRO A 67 3.22 -24.26 -14.81
N GLU A 68 2.17 -24.84 -15.38
CA GLU A 68 1.62 -24.50 -16.71
C GLU A 68 1.10 -23.07 -16.80
N ARG A 69 0.70 -22.46 -15.67
CA ARG A 69 0.18 -21.08 -15.63
C ARG A 69 1.27 -20.02 -15.53
N GLY A 70 2.53 -20.39 -15.28
CA GLY A 70 3.57 -19.43 -14.93
C GLY A 70 4.99 -19.81 -15.33
N SER A 71 5.44 -19.36 -16.51
CA SER A 71 6.84 -19.45 -16.92
C SER A 71 7.76 -18.41 -16.25
N ARG A 72 7.19 -17.29 -15.80
CA ARG A 72 7.94 -16.16 -15.20
C ARG A 72 8.14 -16.32 -13.69
N SER A 73 9.06 -15.53 -13.12
CA SER A 73 9.21 -15.42 -11.67
C SER A 73 7.92 -14.91 -11.01
N THR A 74 7.71 -15.27 -9.74
CA THR A 74 6.62 -14.69 -8.94
C THR A 74 6.84 -13.18 -8.76
N ARG A 75 5.78 -12.47 -8.40
CA ARG A 75 5.89 -11.05 -8.02
C ARG A 75 6.89 -10.88 -6.88
N ASN A 76 7.66 -9.80 -6.93
CA ASN A 76 8.57 -9.44 -5.84
C ASN A 76 7.77 -9.00 -4.61
N TRP A 77 7.85 -9.79 -3.54
CA TRP A 77 7.26 -9.51 -2.23
C TRP A 77 8.32 -9.19 -1.17
N GLN A 78 9.55 -8.86 -1.57
CA GLN A 78 10.59 -8.47 -0.62
C GLN A 78 10.20 -7.19 0.12
N TRP A 79 10.56 -7.12 1.39
CA TRP A 79 10.34 -5.94 2.21
C TRP A 79 11.21 -4.77 1.71
N VAL A 80 10.63 -3.57 1.71
CA VAL A 80 11.33 -2.34 1.32
C VAL A 80 11.61 -1.55 2.58
N GLU A 81 12.89 -1.26 2.84
CA GLU A 81 13.31 -0.58 4.06
C GLU A 81 12.81 0.86 4.11
N THR A 82 13.08 1.61 3.04
CA THR A 82 12.79 3.04 2.95
C THR A 82 11.91 3.33 1.75
N VAL A 83 10.85 4.10 1.99
CA VAL A 83 9.95 4.62 0.95
C VAL A 83 9.72 6.10 1.18
N THR A 84 9.63 6.88 0.10
CA THR A 84 9.41 8.33 0.15
C THR A 84 8.21 8.69 -0.73
N LEU A 85 7.26 9.45 -0.19
CA LEU A 85 6.07 9.91 -0.93
C LEU A 85 6.43 10.90 -2.05
N ASN A 86 7.35 11.83 -1.76
CA ASN A 86 7.91 12.78 -2.71
C ASN A 86 9.43 12.68 -2.60
N PRO A 87 10.10 11.86 -3.43
CA PRO A 87 11.55 11.82 -3.43
C PRO A 87 12.10 13.19 -3.83
N GLU A 88 13.15 13.64 -3.15
CA GLU A 88 13.94 14.78 -3.58
C GLU A 88 14.42 14.55 -5.01
N ARG A 89 14.30 15.55 -5.88
CA ARG A 89 14.88 15.47 -7.22
C ARG A 89 16.39 15.49 -7.05
N GLU A 90 17.06 14.41 -7.42
CA GLU A 90 18.52 14.41 -7.54
C GLU A 90 18.93 15.56 -8.48
N LYS A 91 19.68 16.53 -7.95
CA LYS A 91 20.33 17.54 -8.79
C LYS A 91 21.29 16.79 -9.70
N ARG A 92 21.00 16.72 -11.00
CA ARG A 92 21.97 16.24 -11.99
C ARG A 92 23.24 17.08 -11.83
N ALA A 93 24.37 16.41 -11.61
CA ALA A 93 25.67 17.08 -11.61
C ALA A 93 25.85 17.78 -12.97
N ALA A 94 26.35 19.02 -12.91
CA ALA A 94 26.59 19.89 -14.07
C ALA A 94 27.76 19.37 -14.93
#